data_AF-A0A931CRH2-F1
#
_entry.id   AF-A0A931CRH2-F1
#
_cell.length_a   1.000
_cell.length_b   1.000
_cell.length_c   1.000
_cell.angle_alpha   90.00
_cell.angle_beta   90.00
_cell.angle_gamma   90.00
#
_symmetry.space_group_name_H-M   'P 1'
#
loop_
_entity.id
_entity.type
_entity.pdbx_description
1 polymer ?
#
loop_
_entity_poly.entity_id
_entity_poly.type
_entity_poly.pdbx_seq_one_letter_code
_entity_poly.pdbx_strand_id
1 'polypeptide(L)'
;EDCSVAIHGRSFKARHVDENLAAGFCQGLKGMFNIGLLHTSLDGREGHAAYAPCTLDDLRSKNYQYWALGHVHKQEIVSKDPFVVFPGCIQGRHIRESGPKGCVKVTVEEDAVTQMEPVSLDVLRWTLTKIDLTDMEDLRDVFEKVRESIEQERAQAEDRPLAMRIKLTGATKLSDHLAAFPEKLEQQIKALGAETAGDDVWIERVENRTQGKYDLETVLADDTSPGQLLRAIVSTPEDPGQIDGLEDKLAELRQKVPPEAFGTGSILDLSDRQVLERITREAKKMLIGRLLATGEEK
;
A
#
# COMPACT_ATOMS: atom_id res chain seq x y z
N GLU A 1 16.99 -2.60 -43.43
CA GLU A 1 17.96 -1.63 -42.88
C GLU A 1 18.52 -2.24 -41.61
N ASP A 2 19.84 -2.31 -41.47
CA ASP A 2 20.47 -2.77 -40.23
C ASP A 2 20.40 -1.61 -39.23
N CYS A 3 19.70 -1.80 -38.11
CA CYS A 3 19.72 -0.84 -37.02
C CYS A 3 21.08 -0.93 -36.31
N SER A 4 21.81 0.18 -36.23
CA SER A 4 23.10 0.29 -35.53
C SER A 4 22.93 0.23 -34.00
N VAL A 5 22.45 -0.90 -33.47
CA VAL A 5 22.11 -1.11 -32.04
C VAL A 5 22.94 -2.25 -31.46
N ALA A 6 23.50 -2.05 -30.27
CA ALA A 6 24.25 -3.06 -29.52
C ALA A 6 23.59 -3.30 -28.16
N ILE A 7 23.29 -4.56 -27.84
CA ILE A 7 22.71 -4.95 -26.56
C ILE A 7 23.75 -5.70 -25.74
N HIS A 8 24.05 -5.16 -24.56
CA HIS A 8 24.97 -5.71 -23.58
C HIS A 8 24.16 -6.24 -22.41
N GLY A 9 24.30 -7.51 -22.07
CA GLY A 9 23.52 -8.12 -21.00
C GLY A 9 24.38 -9.01 -20.12
N ARG A 10 24.11 -9.00 -18.82
CA ARG A 10 24.73 -9.91 -17.86
C ARG A 10 23.68 -10.54 -16.97
N SER A 11 23.67 -11.87 -16.95
CA SER A 11 22.91 -12.68 -16.00
C SER A 11 23.84 -13.27 -14.95
N PHE A 12 23.27 -13.82 -13.88
CA PHE A 12 23.97 -14.49 -12.80
C PHE A 12 23.07 -15.64 -12.29
N LYS A 13 23.67 -16.60 -11.56
CA LYS A 13 22.99 -17.84 -11.17
C LYS A 13 22.40 -17.83 -9.75
N ALA A 14 22.87 -16.94 -8.88
CA ALA A 14 22.54 -16.95 -7.45
C ALA A 14 21.33 -16.06 -7.12
N ARG A 15 20.60 -16.43 -6.05
CA ARG A 15 19.48 -15.64 -5.50
C ARG A 15 19.92 -14.38 -4.76
N HIS A 16 21.18 -14.31 -4.34
CA HIS A 16 21.79 -13.14 -3.71
C HIS A 16 23.11 -12.87 -4.41
N VAL A 17 23.33 -11.64 -4.80
CA VAL A 17 24.57 -11.19 -5.44
C VAL A 17 24.92 -9.87 -4.81
N ASP A 18 25.97 -9.82 -4.01
CA ASP A 18 26.43 -8.56 -3.39
C ASP A 18 27.46 -7.83 -4.25
N GLU A 19 27.90 -8.47 -5.33
CA GLU A 19 28.87 -7.93 -6.26
C GLU A 19 28.25 -6.88 -7.19
N ASN A 20 28.99 -5.80 -7.44
CA ASN A 20 28.66 -4.83 -8.47
C ASN A 20 28.87 -5.44 -9.87
N LEU A 21 27.79 -5.95 -10.46
CA LEU A 21 27.84 -6.57 -11.78
C LEU A 21 28.07 -5.56 -12.92
N ALA A 22 27.71 -4.29 -12.72
CA ALA A 22 27.91 -3.22 -13.71
C ALA A 22 29.40 -3.03 -14.01
N ALA A 23 30.29 -3.22 -13.03
CA ALA A 23 31.73 -3.11 -13.22
C ALA A 23 32.26 -4.02 -14.36
N GLY A 24 31.65 -5.20 -14.55
CA GLY A 24 32.06 -6.18 -15.57
C GLY A 24 31.55 -5.92 -16.99
N PHE A 25 30.74 -4.88 -17.22
CA PHE A 25 30.30 -4.50 -18.57
C PHE A 25 31.44 -3.86 -19.36
N CYS A 26 31.52 -4.14 -20.66
CA CYS A 26 32.46 -3.51 -21.57
C CYS A 26 32.07 -2.06 -21.87
N GLN A 27 33.00 -1.28 -22.43
CA GLN A 27 32.70 0.07 -22.91
C GLN A 27 31.78 0.03 -24.14
N GLY A 28 30.96 1.05 -24.30
CA GLY A 28 30.04 1.18 -25.43
C GLY A 28 30.77 1.08 -26.77
N LEU A 29 30.17 0.36 -27.72
CA LEU A 29 30.69 0.25 -29.08
C LEU A 29 30.47 1.59 -29.80
N LYS A 30 31.54 2.12 -30.39
CA LYS A 30 31.49 3.39 -31.14
C LYS A 30 30.58 3.26 -32.35
N GLY A 31 29.78 4.30 -32.62
CA GLY A 31 28.86 4.33 -33.76
C GLY A 31 27.62 3.43 -33.60
N MET A 32 27.39 2.90 -32.40
CA MET A 32 26.23 2.08 -32.08
C MET A 32 25.40 2.75 -30.97
N PHE A 33 24.09 2.54 -31.00
CA PHE A 33 23.21 2.78 -29.86
C PHE A 33 23.33 1.62 -28.88
N ASN A 34 24.00 1.85 -27.76
CA ASN A 34 24.32 0.84 -26.76
C ASN A 34 23.24 0.79 -25.68
N ILE A 35 22.71 -0.42 -25.49
CA ILE A 35 21.70 -0.75 -24.48
C ILE A 35 22.33 -1.69 -23.46
N GLY A 36 22.33 -1.29 -22.19
CA GLY A 36 22.69 -2.17 -21.07
C GLY A 36 21.46 -2.85 -20.47
N LEU A 37 21.50 -4.17 -20.31
CA LEU A 37 20.49 -4.98 -19.64
C LEU A 37 21.06 -5.52 -18.32
N LEU A 38 20.53 -5.03 -17.19
CA LEU A 38 21.05 -5.38 -15.86
C LEU A 38 19.93 -5.52 -14.83
N HIS A 39 19.96 -6.61 -14.06
CA HIS A 39 19.04 -6.83 -12.94
C HIS A 39 19.74 -6.44 -11.63
N THR A 40 19.36 -5.30 -11.03
CA THR A 40 20.06 -4.69 -9.89
C THR A 40 19.11 -3.87 -9.01
N SER A 41 19.40 -3.74 -7.72
CA SER A 41 18.73 -2.82 -6.80
C SER A 41 19.17 -1.36 -6.96
N LEU A 42 20.20 -1.07 -7.78
CA LEU A 42 20.97 0.19 -7.74
C LEU A 42 21.45 0.46 -6.29
N ASP A 43 21.88 1.68 -5.93
CA ASP A 43 22.42 2.11 -4.61
C ASP A 43 21.51 1.82 -3.39
N GLY A 44 21.20 0.56 -3.12
CA GLY A 44 20.50 0.09 -1.91
C GLY A 44 19.15 0.77 -1.67
N ARG A 45 18.34 0.98 -2.71
CA ARG A 45 17.05 1.68 -2.57
C ARG A 45 16.15 1.02 -1.52
N GLU A 46 15.59 1.85 -0.63
CA GLU A 46 14.80 1.42 0.54
C GLU A 46 13.69 0.43 0.19
N GLY A 47 13.61 -0.67 0.95
CA GLY A 47 12.56 -1.68 0.81
C GLY A 47 12.86 -2.85 -0.12
N HIS A 48 14.03 -2.89 -0.77
CA HIS A 48 14.50 -4.02 -1.58
C HIS A 48 15.74 -4.67 -0.96
N ALA A 49 15.85 -6.01 -1.08
CA ALA A 49 17.07 -6.71 -0.69
C ALA A 49 18.24 -6.23 -1.56
N ALA A 50 19.43 -6.08 -0.99
CA ALA A 50 20.62 -5.71 -1.75
C ALA A 50 20.83 -6.76 -2.86
N TYR A 51 20.83 -6.32 -4.11
CA TYR A 51 20.88 -7.23 -5.24
C TYR A 51 21.68 -6.63 -6.39
N ALA A 52 22.85 -7.20 -6.62
CA ALA A 52 23.88 -6.69 -7.51
C ALA A 52 24.04 -5.17 -7.42
N PRO A 53 24.21 -4.60 -6.21
CA PRO A 53 24.15 -3.15 -6.01
C PRO A 53 25.22 -2.46 -6.87
N CYS A 54 24.82 -1.40 -7.54
CA CYS A 54 25.71 -0.52 -8.29
C CYS A 54 25.25 0.92 -8.17
N THR A 55 26.17 1.83 -8.45
CA THR A 55 25.88 3.27 -8.47
C THR A 55 25.38 3.70 -9.84
N LEU A 56 24.70 4.85 -9.89
CA LEU A 56 24.37 5.48 -11.17
C LEU A 56 25.65 5.85 -11.96
N ASP A 57 26.73 6.20 -11.26
CA ASP A 57 28.00 6.56 -11.91
C ASP A 57 28.71 5.34 -12.52
N ASP A 58 28.56 4.14 -11.92
CA ASP A 58 29.02 2.89 -12.53
C ASP A 58 28.37 2.66 -13.90
N LEU A 59 27.05 2.93 -14.01
CA LEU A 59 26.30 2.80 -15.25
C LEU A 59 26.72 3.86 -16.28
N ARG A 60 26.91 5.11 -15.84
CA ARG A 60 27.38 6.22 -16.69
C ARG A 60 28.77 5.95 -17.27
N SER A 61 29.66 5.36 -16.47
CA SER A 61 31.05 5.08 -16.86
C SER A 61 31.20 4.18 -18.10
N LYS A 62 30.13 3.47 -18.50
CA LYS A 62 30.13 2.56 -19.67
C LYS A 62 29.79 3.24 -20.99
N ASN A 63 29.36 4.51 -20.96
CA ASN A 63 29.00 5.29 -22.15
C ASN A 63 27.89 4.63 -22.99
N TYR A 64 26.88 4.09 -22.32
CA TYR A 64 25.68 3.55 -22.98
C TYR A 64 24.59 4.62 -23.02
N GLN A 65 23.79 4.62 -24.09
CA GLN A 65 22.69 5.57 -24.26
C GLN A 65 21.47 5.18 -23.41
N TYR A 66 21.27 3.89 -23.17
CA TYR A 66 20.11 3.37 -22.46
C TYR A 66 20.45 2.19 -21.55
N TRP A 67 19.93 2.19 -20.33
CA TRP A 67 19.97 1.07 -19.39
C TRP A 67 18.54 0.58 -19.11
N ALA A 68 18.23 -0.63 -19.57
CA ALA A 68 17.04 -1.36 -19.18
C ALA A 68 17.36 -2.18 -17.92
N LEU A 69 16.93 -1.65 -16.78
CA LEU A 69 17.13 -2.30 -15.49
C LEU A 69 15.99 -3.29 -15.20
N GLY A 70 16.21 -4.18 -14.23
CA GLY A 70 15.20 -5.03 -13.62
C GLY A 70 15.48 -5.20 -12.12
N HIS A 71 14.58 -5.88 -11.40
CA HIS A 71 14.55 -6.14 -9.94
C HIS A 71 13.48 -5.31 -9.21
N VAL A 72 13.46 -4.00 -9.44
CA VAL A 72 12.51 -3.10 -8.81
C VAL A 72 11.15 -3.20 -9.51
N HIS A 73 10.09 -3.53 -8.77
CA HIS A 73 8.73 -3.71 -9.30
C HIS A 73 7.99 -2.39 -9.55
N LYS A 74 8.50 -1.28 -9.01
CA LYS A 74 7.99 0.07 -9.30
C LYS A 74 8.62 0.59 -10.60
N GLN A 75 7.79 1.02 -11.53
CA GLN A 75 8.27 1.68 -12.75
C GLN A 75 8.89 3.03 -12.40
N GLU A 76 10.08 3.31 -12.92
CA GLU A 76 10.80 4.54 -12.65
C GLU A 76 11.84 4.87 -13.74
N ILE A 77 11.94 6.16 -14.08
CA ILE A 77 13.06 6.71 -14.85
C ILE A 77 14.04 7.31 -13.84
N VAL A 78 15.15 6.62 -13.60
CA VAL A 78 16.19 6.99 -12.63
C VAL A 78 17.04 8.15 -13.16
N SER A 79 17.31 8.14 -14.46
CA SER A 79 18.11 9.15 -15.15
C SER A 79 17.60 9.30 -16.58
N LYS A 80 17.74 10.50 -17.15
CA LYS A 80 17.47 10.80 -18.57
C LYS A 80 18.74 10.97 -19.39
N ASP A 81 19.89 11.16 -18.74
CA ASP A 81 21.19 11.25 -19.40
C ASP A 81 22.28 10.49 -18.62
N PRO A 82 22.65 9.27 -19.05
CA PRO A 82 21.91 8.46 -20.02
C PRO A 82 20.56 8.02 -19.46
N PHE A 83 19.70 7.48 -20.31
CA PHE A 83 18.44 6.91 -19.83
C PHE A 83 18.71 5.67 -18.97
N VAL A 84 18.18 5.64 -17.75
CA VAL A 84 18.27 4.50 -16.83
C VAL A 84 16.87 4.23 -16.30
N VAL A 85 16.32 3.07 -16.64
CA VAL A 85 14.88 2.81 -16.47
C VAL A 85 14.64 1.48 -15.78
N PHE A 86 13.87 1.51 -14.69
CA PHE A 86 13.18 0.34 -14.18
C PHE A 86 11.78 0.28 -14.83
N PRO A 87 11.47 -0.75 -15.64
CA PRO A 87 10.14 -0.89 -16.23
C PRO A 87 9.08 -1.33 -15.21
N GLY A 88 9.50 -1.79 -14.02
CA GLY A 88 8.62 -2.34 -13.01
C GLY A 88 8.22 -3.79 -13.27
N CYS A 89 7.17 -4.25 -12.59
CA CYS A 89 6.52 -5.52 -12.89
C CYS A 89 5.40 -5.33 -13.93
N ILE A 90 5.03 -6.42 -14.61
CA ILE A 90 3.93 -6.43 -15.60
C ILE A 90 2.54 -6.59 -14.96
N GLN A 91 2.48 -7.10 -13.73
CA GLN A 91 1.25 -7.35 -12.99
C GLN A 91 1.53 -7.21 -11.50
N GLY A 92 0.75 -6.35 -10.84
CA GLY A 92 0.83 -6.15 -9.39
C GLY A 92 0.25 -7.37 -8.67
N ARG A 93 0.94 -7.82 -7.62
CA ARG A 93 0.56 -9.03 -6.86
C ARG A 93 -0.17 -8.74 -5.56
N HIS A 94 -0.08 -7.52 -5.07
CA HIS A 94 -0.68 -7.09 -3.81
C HIS A 94 -0.81 -5.57 -3.77
N ILE A 95 -1.55 -5.05 -2.79
CA ILE A 95 -1.87 -3.62 -2.64
C ILE A 95 -0.65 -2.67 -2.63
N ARG A 96 0.53 -3.13 -2.22
CA ARG A 96 1.77 -2.30 -2.25
C ARG A 96 2.32 -2.09 -3.67
N GLU A 97 1.80 -2.83 -4.64
CA GLU A 97 2.10 -2.70 -6.08
C GLU A 97 0.89 -2.10 -6.81
N SER A 98 0.35 -0.99 -6.29
CA SER A 98 -0.79 -0.30 -6.87
C SER A 98 -0.45 0.45 -8.17
N GLY A 99 -1.51 0.81 -8.90
CA GLY A 99 -1.45 1.56 -10.14
C GLY A 99 -1.13 0.72 -11.38
N PRO A 100 -1.03 1.36 -12.55
CA PRO A 100 -0.72 0.68 -13.82
C PRO A 100 0.58 -0.11 -13.76
N LYS A 101 0.61 -1.28 -14.40
CA LYS A 101 1.79 -2.16 -14.49
C LYS A 101 1.99 -2.62 -15.92
N GLY A 102 3.23 -2.79 -16.35
CA GLY A 102 3.49 -3.16 -17.73
C GLY A 102 4.93 -2.98 -18.14
N CYS A 103 5.14 -2.31 -19.26
CA CYS A 103 6.46 -2.07 -19.82
C CYS A 103 6.63 -0.61 -20.26
N VAL A 104 7.82 -0.29 -20.73
CA VAL A 104 8.13 1.03 -21.30
C VAL A 104 8.50 0.84 -22.76
N LYS A 105 7.74 1.45 -23.67
CA LYS A 105 8.05 1.53 -25.10
C LYS A 105 9.03 2.67 -25.31
N VAL A 106 10.18 2.37 -25.90
CA VAL A 106 11.24 3.35 -26.17
C VAL A 106 11.42 3.44 -27.68
N THR A 107 11.30 4.67 -28.21
CA THR A 107 11.59 4.97 -29.61
C THR A 107 12.98 5.58 -29.69
N VAL A 108 13.80 5.04 -30.59
CA VAL A 108 15.17 5.49 -30.85
C VAL A 108 15.26 5.92 -32.30
N GLU A 109 15.75 7.12 -32.54
CA GLU A 109 16.05 7.64 -33.87
C GLU A 109 17.53 8.00 -33.91
N GLU A 110 18.22 7.54 -34.95
CA GLU A 110 19.67 7.64 -35.09
C GLU A 110 20.42 7.05 -33.89
N ASP A 111 20.90 7.89 -32.96
CA ASP A 111 21.63 7.49 -31.75
C ASP A 111 21.01 8.02 -30.45
N ALA A 112 19.77 8.53 -30.50
CA ALA A 112 19.10 9.15 -29.36
C ALA A 112 17.71 8.58 -29.10
N VAL A 113 17.33 8.53 -27.82
CA VAL A 113 15.95 8.22 -27.43
C VAL A 113 15.08 9.45 -27.71
N THR A 114 14.11 9.31 -28.60
CA THR A 114 13.19 10.39 -28.97
C THR A 114 11.88 10.32 -28.20
N GLN A 115 11.46 9.13 -27.78
CA GLN A 115 10.20 8.92 -27.09
C GLN A 115 10.30 7.80 -26.06
N MET A 116 9.59 7.97 -24.94
CA MET A 116 9.48 6.97 -23.89
C MET A 116 8.06 6.97 -23.33
N GLU A 117 7.35 5.86 -23.51
CA GLU A 117 5.94 5.73 -23.18
C GLU A 117 5.69 4.52 -22.29
N PRO A 118 5.16 4.69 -21.08
CA PRO A 118 4.61 3.58 -20.31
C PRO A 118 3.46 2.92 -21.08
N VAL A 119 3.46 1.59 -21.12
CA VAL A 119 2.40 0.78 -21.71
C VAL A 119 1.86 -0.16 -20.63
N SER A 120 0.61 0.06 -20.23
CA SER A 120 -0.10 -0.76 -19.26
C SER A 120 -0.41 -2.15 -19.87
N LEU A 121 0.03 -3.21 -19.20
CA LEU A 121 -0.18 -4.61 -19.58
C LEU A 121 -0.91 -5.40 -18.47
N ASP A 122 -1.17 -4.79 -17.31
CA ASP A 122 -1.93 -5.41 -16.23
C ASP A 122 -3.30 -5.87 -16.70
N VAL A 123 -3.73 -7.03 -16.20
CA VAL A 123 -5.08 -7.58 -16.42
C VAL A 123 -6.00 -7.32 -15.24
N LEU A 124 -5.43 -6.88 -14.11
CA LEU A 124 -6.12 -6.46 -12.90
C LEU A 124 -5.27 -5.39 -12.22
N ARG A 125 -5.91 -4.30 -11.79
CA ARG A 125 -5.21 -3.14 -11.20
C ARG A 125 -5.47 -3.04 -9.71
N TRP A 126 -4.41 -3.07 -8.92
CA TRP A 126 -4.50 -2.78 -7.49
C TRP A 126 -4.65 -1.27 -7.30
N THR A 127 -5.66 -0.84 -6.53
CA THR A 127 -5.82 0.59 -6.18
C THR A 127 -6.02 0.78 -4.68
N LEU A 128 -5.42 1.83 -4.14
CA LEU A 128 -5.59 2.27 -2.75
C LEU A 128 -6.28 3.63 -2.76
N THR A 129 -7.56 3.64 -2.44
CA THR A 129 -8.40 4.83 -2.47
C THR A 129 -8.52 5.39 -1.07
N LYS A 130 -8.01 6.61 -0.85
CA LYS A 130 -8.15 7.33 0.42
C LYS A 130 -9.37 8.23 0.34
N ILE A 131 -10.32 8.03 1.25
CA ILE A 131 -11.54 8.81 1.31
C ILE A 131 -11.50 9.63 2.60
N ASP A 132 -11.48 10.95 2.45
CA ASP A 132 -11.52 11.88 3.58
C ASP A 132 -12.96 12.12 4.01
N LEU A 133 -13.30 11.80 5.26
CA LEU A 133 -14.61 11.96 5.85
C LEU A 133 -14.67 13.17 6.81
N THR A 134 -13.68 14.06 6.77
CA THR A 134 -13.64 15.25 7.64
C THR A 134 -14.95 16.03 7.57
N ASP A 135 -15.46 16.39 8.75
CA ASP A 135 -16.71 17.15 8.94
C ASP A 135 -18.01 16.46 8.48
N MET A 136 -17.96 15.19 8.07
CA MET A 136 -19.16 14.45 7.71
C MET A 136 -19.96 14.05 8.96
N GLU A 137 -21.29 14.19 8.88
CA GLU A 137 -22.21 13.95 9.99
C GLU A 137 -23.30 12.92 9.67
N ASP A 138 -23.58 12.63 8.40
CA ASP A 138 -24.56 11.61 7.97
C ASP A 138 -23.84 10.40 7.33
N LEU A 139 -24.23 9.20 7.77
CA LEU A 139 -23.71 7.95 7.23
C LEU A 139 -24.08 7.74 5.75
N ARG A 140 -25.21 8.27 5.30
CA ARG A 140 -25.62 8.22 3.89
C ARG A 140 -24.61 8.95 3.01
N ASP A 141 -24.18 10.14 3.42
CA ASP A 141 -23.17 10.90 2.69
C ASP A 141 -21.84 10.14 2.60
N VAL A 142 -21.47 9.39 3.65
CA VAL A 142 -20.27 8.54 3.63
C VAL A 142 -20.38 7.49 2.53
N PHE A 143 -21.52 6.79 2.43
CA PHE A 143 -21.73 5.79 1.39
C PHE A 143 -21.81 6.41 -0.02
N GLU A 144 -22.42 7.57 -0.17
CA GLU A 144 -22.39 8.32 -1.44
C GLU A 144 -20.96 8.65 -1.86
N LYS A 145 -20.15 9.17 -0.93
CA LYS A 145 -18.74 9.51 -1.19
C LYS A 145 -17.91 8.27 -1.54
N VAL A 146 -18.19 7.13 -0.91
CA VAL A 146 -17.58 5.85 -1.27
C VAL A 146 -17.97 5.44 -2.69
N ARG A 147 -19.25 5.54 -3.04
CA ARG A 147 -19.74 5.22 -4.40
C ARG A 147 -19.07 6.10 -5.46
N GLU A 148 -19.04 7.41 -5.25
CA GLU A 148 -18.36 8.36 -6.15
C GLU A 148 -16.89 8.02 -6.33
N SER A 149 -16.20 7.66 -5.24
CA SER A 149 -14.78 7.27 -5.29
C SER A 149 -14.57 5.97 -6.08
N ILE A 150 -15.47 5.00 -5.94
CA ILE A 150 -15.42 3.75 -6.71
C ILE A 150 -15.60 4.02 -8.21
N GLU A 151 -16.59 4.83 -8.59
CA GLU A 151 -16.83 5.19 -10.00
C GLU A 151 -15.65 5.97 -10.59
N GLN A 152 -15.07 6.89 -9.82
CA GLN A 152 -13.92 7.67 -10.26
C GLN A 152 -12.71 6.79 -10.57
N GLU A 153 -12.39 5.85 -9.69
CA GLU A 153 -11.27 4.91 -9.86
C GLU A 153 -11.53 3.96 -11.03
N ARG A 154 -12.77 3.46 -11.17
CA ARG A 154 -13.18 2.62 -12.30
C ARG A 154 -13.02 3.34 -13.64
N ALA A 155 -13.43 4.60 -13.73
CA ALA A 155 -13.27 5.40 -14.94
C ALA A 155 -11.79 5.60 -15.34
N GLN A 156 -10.86 5.54 -14.37
CA GLN A 156 -9.42 5.65 -14.59
C GLN A 156 -8.74 4.28 -14.80
N ALA A 157 -9.47 3.18 -14.71
CA ALA A 157 -8.93 1.83 -14.78
C ALA A 157 -8.64 1.35 -16.21
N GLU A 158 -9.01 2.12 -17.25
CA GLU A 158 -8.85 1.74 -18.66
C GLU A 158 -9.41 0.33 -18.92
N ASP A 159 -10.68 0.10 -18.56
CA ASP A 159 -11.42 -1.17 -18.70
C ASP A 159 -10.85 -2.37 -17.93
N ARG A 160 -9.94 -2.15 -16.97
CA ARG A 160 -9.37 -3.22 -16.15
C ARG A 160 -10.15 -3.41 -14.85
N PRO A 161 -10.37 -4.66 -14.41
CA PRO A 161 -10.94 -4.91 -13.10
C PRO A 161 -10.01 -4.38 -12.00
N LEU A 162 -10.59 -3.82 -10.95
CA LEU A 162 -9.88 -3.24 -9.82
C LEU A 162 -9.91 -4.17 -8.61
N ALA A 163 -8.75 -4.42 -8.01
CA ALA A 163 -8.66 -4.87 -6.62
C ALA A 163 -8.43 -3.65 -5.74
N MET A 164 -9.49 -3.19 -5.08
CA MET A 164 -9.51 -1.91 -4.40
C MET A 164 -9.41 -2.08 -2.89
N ARG A 165 -8.51 -1.32 -2.27
CA ARG A 165 -8.52 -1.08 -0.83
C ARG A 165 -9.01 0.33 -0.55
N ILE A 166 -10.05 0.44 0.26
CA ILE A 166 -10.60 1.74 0.69
C ILE A 166 -10.04 2.08 2.06
N LYS A 167 -9.49 3.28 2.21
CA LYS A 167 -9.01 3.82 3.48
C LYS A 167 -9.83 5.05 3.86
N LEU A 168 -10.69 4.90 4.85
CA LEU A 168 -11.49 6.00 5.40
C LEU A 168 -10.62 6.81 6.37
N THR A 169 -10.55 8.11 6.20
CA THR A 169 -9.69 9.04 6.96
C THR A 169 -10.46 10.29 7.34
N GLY A 170 -9.83 11.21 8.10
CA GLY A 170 -10.46 12.48 8.47
C GLY A 170 -11.08 12.50 9.85
N ALA A 171 -11.35 13.72 10.33
CA ALA A 171 -11.95 13.98 11.64
C ALA A 171 -13.46 14.13 11.53
N THR A 172 -14.23 13.19 12.07
CA THR A 172 -15.69 13.10 11.90
C THR A 172 -16.38 12.70 13.19
N LYS A 173 -17.62 13.18 13.38
CA LYS A 173 -18.51 12.72 14.45
C LYS A 173 -18.93 11.26 14.28
N LEU A 174 -18.87 10.73 13.05
CA LEU A 174 -19.23 9.35 12.72
C LEU A 174 -18.12 8.34 13.05
N SER A 175 -16.95 8.77 13.52
CA SER A 175 -15.79 7.89 13.71
C SER A 175 -16.12 6.67 14.58
N ASP A 176 -16.86 6.90 15.66
CA ASP A 176 -17.29 5.89 16.61
C ASP A 176 -18.31 4.94 15.99
N HIS A 177 -19.32 5.47 15.31
CA HIS A 177 -20.31 4.67 14.58
C HIS A 177 -19.65 3.76 13.51
N LEU A 178 -18.70 4.31 12.75
CA LEU A 178 -17.92 3.57 11.76
C LEU A 178 -16.97 2.54 12.39
N ALA A 179 -16.54 2.73 13.63
CA ALA A 179 -15.67 1.79 14.35
C ALA A 179 -16.45 0.72 15.11
N ALA A 180 -17.74 0.92 15.41
CA ALA A 180 -18.54 0.04 16.25
C ALA A 180 -18.64 -1.40 15.71
N PHE A 181 -18.91 -1.53 14.41
CA PHE A 181 -19.10 -2.81 13.73
C PHE A 181 -18.27 -2.88 12.44
N PRO A 182 -16.94 -3.09 12.53
CA PRO A 182 -16.03 -3.01 11.39
C PRO A 182 -16.37 -4.03 10.30
N GLU A 183 -16.75 -5.26 10.68
CA GLU A 183 -17.16 -6.29 9.73
C GLU A 183 -18.44 -5.88 8.97
N LYS A 184 -19.43 -5.31 9.68
CA LYS A 184 -20.66 -4.83 9.05
C LYS A 184 -20.37 -3.70 8.06
N LEU A 185 -19.54 -2.72 8.46
CA LEU A 185 -19.12 -1.63 7.58
C LEU A 185 -18.40 -2.15 6.34
N GLU A 186 -17.47 -3.09 6.51
CA GLU A 186 -16.74 -3.70 5.40
C GLU A 186 -17.69 -4.44 4.44
N GLN A 187 -18.65 -5.21 4.96
CA GLN A 187 -19.65 -5.89 4.14
C GLN A 187 -20.57 -4.92 3.40
N GLN A 188 -20.98 -3.81 4.05
CA GLN A 188 -21.80 -2.78 3.40
C GLN A 188 -21.03 -2.12 2.24
N ILE A 189 -19.75 -1.79 2.43
CA ILE A 189 -18.92 -1.21 1.37
C ILE A 189 -18.63 -2.23 0.25
N LYS A 190 -18.41 -3.50 0.59
CA LYS A 190 -18.28 -4.58 -0.40
C LYS A 190 -19.54 -4.74 -1.24
N ALA A 191 -20.72 -4.75 -0.61
CA ALA A 191 -22.00 -4.81 -1.30
C ALA A 191 -22.22 -3.58 -2.19
N LEU A 192 -21.87 -2.39 -1.69
CA LEU A 192 -21.93 -1.15 -2.45
C LEU A 192 -21.02 -1.19 -3.69
N GLY A 193 -19.80 -1.71 -3.56
CA GLY A 193 -18.90 -1.89 -4.70
C GLY A 193 -19.47 -2.83 -5.77
N ALA A 194 -20.04 -3.96 -5.35
CA ALA A 194 -20.70 -4.91 -6.25
C ALA A 194 -21.95 -4.31 -6.93
N GLU A 195 -22.74 -3.51 -6.22
CA GLU A 195 -23.91 -2.80 -6.79
C GLU A 195 -23.48 -1.74 -7.81
N THR A 196 -22.40 -1.01 -7.52
CA THR A 196 -21.93 0.13 -8.32
C THR A 196 -21.22 -0.33 -9.59
N ALA A 197 -20.33 -1.31 -9.47
CA ALA A 197 -19.40 -1.67 -10.54
C ALA A 197 -19.43 -3.17 -10.93
N GLY A 198 -20.29 -3.99 -10.31
CA GLY A 198 -20.38 -5.42 -10.61
C GLY A 198 -19.04 -6.13 -10.45
N ASP A 199 -18.63 -6.85 -11.50
CA ASP A 199 -17.37 -7.61 -11.52
C ASP A 199 -16.14 -6.74 -11.84
N ASP A 200 -16.33 -5.46 -12.21
CA ASP A 200 -15.22 -4.55 -12.54
C ASP A 200 -14.46 -4.09 -11.27
N VAL A 201 -15.06 -4.18 -10.08
CA VAL A 201 -14.43 -3.75 -8.84
C VAL A 201 -14.63 -4.78 -7.74
N TRP A 202 -13.52 -5.33 -7.28
CA TRP A 202 -13.44 -6.14 -6.08
C TRP A 202 -12.87 -5.32 -4.92
N ILE A 203 -13.69 -5.02 -3.92
CA ILE A 203 -13.21 -4.40 -2.68
C ILE A 203 -12.46 -5.47 -1.86
N GLU A 204 -11.13 -5.43 -1.91
CA GLU A 204 -10.25 -6.34 -1.18
C GLU A 204 -10.37 -6.11 0.34
N ARG A 205 -10.32 -4.85 0.77
CA ARG A 205 -10.33 -4.48 2.19
C ARG A 205 -10.82 -3.05 2.42
N VAL A 206 -11.43 -2.83 3.58
CA VAL A 206 -11.70 -1.49 4.11
C VAL A 206 -10.87 -1.25 5.35
N GLU A 207 -10.21 -0.09 5.42
CA GLU A 207 -9.46 0.35 6.59
C GLU A 207 -10.08 1.64 7.15
N ASN A 208 -10.68 1.56 8.34
CA ASN A 208 -11.15 2.76 9.05
C ASN A 208 -9.99 3.38 9.86
N ARG A 209 -9.57 4.58 9.46
CA ARG A 209 -8.56 5.42 10.13
C ARG A 209 -9.11 6.80 10.49
N THR A 210 -10.43 6.94 10.57
CA THR A 210 -11.08 8.18 11.02
C THR A 210 -10.70 8.52 12.47
N GLN A 211 -10.82 9.78 12.81
CA GLN A 211 -10.63 10.29 14.17
C GLN A 211 -11.93 10.89 14.68
N GLY A 212 -12.33 10.52 15.89
CA GLY A 212 -13.52 11.07 16.54
C GLY A 212 -13.31 12.53 16.90
N LYS A 213 -14.33 13.35 16.64
CA LYS A 213 -14.44 14.69 17.22
C LYS A 213 -15.12 14.58 18.58
N TYR A 214 -14.38 14.12 19.59
CA TYR A 214 -14.92 14.06 20.94
C TYR A 214 -15.07 15.47 21.51
N ASP A 215 -16.25 15.77 22.02
CA ASP A 215 -16.38 16.74 23.10
C ASP A 215 -16.20 15.99 24.43
N LEU A 216 -14.94 15.86 24.85
CA LEU A 216 -14.56 15.13 26.05
C LEU A 216 -15.26 15.65 27.31
N GLU A 217 -15.63 16.94 27.35
CA GLU A 217 -16.31 17.54 28.51
C GLU A 217 -17.70 16.96 28.71
N THR A 218 -18.46 16.77 27.62
CA THR A 218 -19.81 16.19 27.68
C THR A 218 -19.78 14.71 28.06
N VAL A 219 -18.80 13.94 27.55
CA VAL A 219 -18.61 12.52 27.89
C VAL A 219 -18.16 12.33 29.34
N LEU A 220 -17.33 13.23 29.86
CA LEU A 220 -16.85 13.18 31.23
C LEU A 220 -17.89 13.67 32.25
N ALA A 221 -18.94 14.38 31.82
CA ALA A 221 -20.01 14.87 32.69
C ALA A 221 -21.14 13.84 32.90
N ASP A 222 -21.19 12.75 32.13
CA ASP A 222 -22.20 11.70 32.27
C ASP A 222 -21.82 10.70 33.37
N ASP A 223 -22.60 10.69 34.47
CA ASP A 223 -22.42 9.82 35.63
C ASP A 223 -23.30 8.54 35.57
N THR A 224 -23.96 8.27 34.44
CA THR A 224 -24.67 7.00 34.24
C THR A 224 -23.70 5.81 34.18
N SER A 225 -24.19 4.58 34.40
CA SER A 225 -23.34 3.38 34.32
C SER A 225 -22.65 3.20 32.95
N PRO A 226 -23.31 3.45 31.80
CA PRO A 226 -22.63 3.52 30.50
C PRO A 226 -21.60 4.64 30.41
N GLY A 227 -21.89 5.83 30.96
CA GLY A 227 -20.95 6.96 31.04
C GLY A 227 -19.68 6.64 31.85
N GLN A 228 -19.82 5.96 32.99
CA GLN A 228 -18.69 5.49 33.80
C GLN A 228 -17.82 4.47 33.06
N LEU A 229 -18.44 3.54 32.32
CA LEU A 229 -17.72 2.56 31.50
C LEU A 229 -17.00 3.24 30.32
N LEU A 230 -17.65 4.20 29.67
CA LEU A 230 -17.06 5.00 28.60
C LEU A 230 -15.86 5.80 29.13
N ARG A 231 -15.98 6.43 30.31
CA ARG A 231 -14.89 7.14 31.00
C ARG A 231 -13.72 6.21 31.30
N ALA A 232 -13.98 4.99 31.77
CA ALA A 232 -12.95 3.99 32.01
C ALA A 232 -12.20 3.62 30.71
N ILE A 233 -12.93 3.38 29.61
CA ILE A 233 -12.33 3.05 28.31
C ILE A 233 -11.51 4.21 27.75
N VAL A 234 -12.04 5.44 27.81
CA VAL A 234 -11.33 6.65 27.35
C VAL A 234 -10.07 6.89 28.18
N SER A 235 -10.09 6.60 29.48
CA SER A 235 -8.95 6.76 30.40
C SER A 235 -7.91 5.64 30.27
N THR A 236 -8.20 4.54 29.57
CA THR A 236 -7.24 3.47 29.31
C THR A 236 -6.02 4.01 28.55
N PRO A 237 -4.78 3.78 29.04
CA PRO A 237 -3.55 4.20 28.38
C PRO A 237 -3.43 3.70 26.94
N GLU A 238 -2.72 4.45 26.09
CA GLU A 238 -2.40 3.99 24.73
C GLU A 238 -1.30 2.93 24.73
N ASP A 239 -0.39 2.95 25.72
CA ASP A 239 0.64 1.94 25.89
C ASP A 239 0.03 0.63 26.41
N PRO A 240 0.08 -0.47 25.63
CA PRO A 240 -0.42 -1.77 26.07
C PRO A 240 0.19 -2.25 27.39
N GLY A 241 1.45 -1.89 27.67
CA GLY A 241 2.14 -2.29 28.90
C GLY A 241 1.62 -1.60 30.17
N GLN A 242 0.77 -0.59 30.03
CA GLN A 242 0.16 0.14 31.14
C GLN A 242 -1.32 -0.24 31.36
N ILE A 243 -1.83 -1.23 30.61
CA ILE A 243 -3.20 -1.71 30.74
C ILE A 243 -3.23 -2.93 31.66
N ASP A 244 -3.75 -2.75 32.87
CA ASP A 244 -3.85 -3.81 33.86
C ASP A 244 -4.62 -5.03 33.33
N GLY A 245 -4.02 -6.23 33.49
CA GLY A 245 -4.62 -7.50 33.09
C GLY A 245 -4.62 -7.80 31.58
N LEU A 246 -4.10 -6.89 30.74
CA LEU A 246 -4.03 -7.13 29.29
C LEU A 246 -3.08 -8.28 28.95
N GLU A 247 -1.93 -8.36 29.62
CA GLU A 247 -0.93 -9.40 29.37
C GLU A 247 -1.48 -10.81 29.64
N ASP A 248 -2.20 -10.99 30.74
CA ASP A 248 -2.85 -12.26 31.08
C ASP A 248 -3.89 -12.65 30.01
N LYS A 249 -4.68 -11.69 29.53
CA LYS A 249 -5.66 -11.94 28.45
C LYS A 249 -5.03 -12.25 27.11
N LEU A 250 -3.90 -11.61 26.77
CA LEU A 250 -3.14 -11.97 25.59
C LEU A 250 -2.53 -13.37 25.71
N ALA A 251 -2.08 -13.77 26.90
CA ALA A 251 -1.58 -15.12 27.16
C ALA A 251 -2.70 -16.17 27.02
N GLU A 252 -3.90 -15.92 27.56
CA GLU A 252 -5.08 -16.77 27.36
C GLU A 252 -5.43 -16.91 25.86
N LEU A 253 -5.36 -15.82 25.10
CA LEU A 253 -5.65 -15.81 23.67
C LEU A 253 -4.63 -16.66 22.88
N ARG A 254 -3.35 -16.56 23.21
CA ARG A 254 -2.26 -17.36 22.60
C ARG A 254 -2.46 -18.86 22.79
N GLN A 255 -3.12 -19.29 23.86
CA GLN A 255 -3.42 -20.70 24.10
C GLN A 255 -4.59 -21.22 23.24
N LYS A 256 -5.49 -20.34 22.78
CA LYS A 256 -6.72 -20.70 22.07
C LYS A 256 -6.64 -20.60 20.55
N VAL A 257 -5.60 -19.95 20.04
CA VAL A 257 -5.42 -19.65 18.62
C VAL A 257 -4.16 -20.34 18.10
N PRO A 258 -4.16 -20.90 16.87
CA PRO A 258 -3.01 -21.59 16.32
C PRO A 258 -1.74 -20.71 16.31
N PRO A 259 -0.56 -21.26 16.64
CA PRO A 259 0.70 -20.49 16.70
C PRO A 259 1.03 -19.73 15.41
N GLU A 260 0.61 -20.27 14.27
CA GLU A 260 0.82 -19.71 12.93
C GLU A 260 0.16 -18.33 12.76
N ALA A 261 -0.93 -18.06 13.50
CA ALA A 261 -1.60 -16.77 13.48
C ALA A 261 -0.75 -15.65 14.11
N PHE A 262 0.18 -15.99 15.02
CA PHE A 262 1.02 -15.03 15.76
C PHE A 262 2.49 -15.01 15.29
N GLY A 263 2.82 -15.71 14.20
CA GLY A 263 4.19 -15.80 13.70
C GLY A 263 4.77 -14.46 13.24
N THR A 264 6.10 -14.37 13.20
CA THR A 264 6.83 -13.16 12.83
C THR A 264 6.43 -12.69 11.42
N GLY A 265 5.96 -11.44 11.32
CA GLY A 265 5.43 -10.88 10.06
C GLY A 265 3.94 -11.15 9.80
N SER A 266 3.24 -11.82 10.73
CA SER A 266 1.78 -11.87 10.75
C SER A 266 1.18 -10.51 11.12
N ILE A 267 -0.03 -10.26 10.62
CA ILE A 267 -0.85 -9.09 11.01
C ILE A 267 -1.21 -9.10 12.50
N LEU A 268 -1.13 -10.28 13.13
CA LEU A 268 -1.40 -10.52 14.54
C LEU A 268 -0.11 -10.91 15.28
N ASP A 269 1.08 -10.49 14.86
CA ASP A 269 2.29 -10.71 15.67
C ASP A 269 2.19 -9.95 17.02
N LEU A 270 1.66 -10.63 18.05
CA LEU A 270 1.48 -10.07 19.40
C LEU A 270 2.80 -9.95 20.16
N SER A 271 3.94 -10.29 19.57
CA SER A 271 5.26 -9.99 20.12
C SER A 271 5.79 -8.65 19.64
N ASP A 272 5.24 -8.12 18.53
CA ASP A 272 5.55 -6.79 18.02
C ASP A 272 4.77 -5.72 18.79
N ARG A 273 5.51 -4.81 19.43
CA ARG A 273 4.95 -3.68 20.18
C ARG A 273 4.07 -2.78 19.31
N GLN A 274 4.44 -2.54 18.06
CA GLN A 274 3.66 -1.69 17.15
C GLN A 274 2.32 -2.34 16.79
N VAL A 275 2.30 -3.67 16.65
CA VAL A 275 1.08 -4.44 16.41
C VAL A 275 0.18 -4.38 17.63
N LEU A 276 0.71 -4.54 18.84
CA LEU A 276 -0.05 -4.41 20.08
C LEU A 276 -0.64 -3.00 20.26
N GLU A 277 0.17 -1.95 20.11
CA GLU A 277 -0.30 -0.55 20.18
C GLU A 277 -1.42 -0.29 19.16
N ARG A 278 -1.29 -0.84 17.94
CA ARG A 278 -2.33 -0.74 16.91
C ARG A 278 -3.62 -1.45 17.31
N ILE A 279 -3.54 -2.70 17.77
CA ILE A 279 -4.72 -3.50 18.14
C ILE A 279 -5.44 -2.87 19.35
N THR A 280 -4.70 -2.45 20.38
CA THR A 280 -5.24 -1.76 21.56
C THR A 280 -6.04 -0.52 21.15
N ARG A 281 -5.47 0.33 20.28
CA ARG A 281 -6.14 1.52 19.78
C ARG A 281 -7.40 1.19 18.95
N GLU A 282 -7.34 0.16 18.11
CA GLU A 282 -8.49 -0.31 17.32
C GLU A 282 -9.60 -0.86 18.23
N ALA A 283 -9.25 -1.64 19.26
CA ALA A 283 -10.19 -2.17 20.25
C ALA A 283 -10.87 -1.05 21.06
N LYS A 284 -10.10 -0.06 21.52
CA LYS A 284 -10.63 1.11 22.24
C LYS A 284 -11.67 1.86 21.41
N LYS A 285 -11.35 2.17 20.15
CA LYS A 285 -12.30 2.82 19.23
C LYS A 285 -13.56 1.98 18.99
N MET A 286 -13.41 0.68 18.81
CA MET A 286 -14.55 -0.23 18.63
C MET A 286 -15.47 -0.26 19.86
N LEU A 287 -14.91 -0.31 21.06
CA LEU A 287 -15.68 -0.32 22.31
C LEU A 287 -16.42 0.99 22.53
N ILE A 288 -15.75 2.13 22.31
CA ILE A 288 -16.38 3.46 22.36
C ILE A 288 -17.54 3.52 21.36
N GLY A 289 -17.29 3.13 20.11
CA GLY A 289 -18.30 3.04 19.06
C GLY A 289 -19.54 2.25 19.44
N ARG A 290 -19.35 1.05 19.99
CA ARG A 290 -20.47 0.20 20.40
C ARG A 290 -21.26 0.80 21.57
N LEU A 291 -20.60 1.38 22.56
CA LEU A 291 -21.28 1.97 23.71
C LEU A 291 -22.15 3.17 23.31
N LEU A 292 -21.63 4.03 22.44
CA LEU A 292 -22.37 5.18 21.93
C LEU A 292 -23.54 4.74 21.05
N ALA A 293 -23.33 3.78 20.14
CA ALA A 293 -24.41 3.26 19.29
C ALA A 293 -25.55 2.58 20.09
N THR A 294 -25.24 1.91 21.20
CA THR A 294 -26.25 1.26 22.05
C THR A 294 -27.01 2.27 22.94
N GLY A 295 -26.43 3.45 23.16
CA GLY A 295 -27.06 4.54 23.93
C GLY A 295 -28.12 5.31 23.14
N GLU A 296 -27.98 5.37 21.80
CA GLU A 296 -28.94 6.06 20.91
C GLU A 296 -30.20 5.24 20.59
N GLU A 297 -30.20 3.92 20.85
CA GLU A 297 -31.37 3.03 20.62
C GLU A 297 -32.39 3.02 21.79
N LYS A 298 -32.30 3.93 22.76
CA LYS A 298 -33.26 4.08 23.88
C LYS A 298 -33.92 5.45 23.91
#